data_AF-A0AAW2Q640-F1
#
_entry.id   AF-A0AAW2Q640-F1
#
_cell.length_a   1.000
_cell.length_b   1.000
_cell.length_c   1.000
_cell.angle_alpha   90.00
_cell.angle_beta   90.00
_cell.angle_gamma   90.00
#
_symmetry.space_group_name_H-M   'P 1'
#
loop_
_entity.id
_entity.type
_entity.pdbx_description
1 polymer ?
#
loop_
_entity_poly.entity_id
_entity_poly.type
_entity_poly.pdbx_seq_one_letter_code
_entity_poly.pdbx_strand_id
1 'polypeptide(L)'
;MDIISQLQEQVNTIASLAFNTFGTLQRDAPPVQLSPNYPEPPANATGVEDATNLAEQPKLLSAELVKAAKQFDALVAALPLSEEVKKLN
;
A
#
# COMPACT_ATOMS: atom_id res chain seq x y z
N MET A 1 -16.20 2.01 -19.76
CA MET A 1 -16.36 2.13 -18.30
C MET A 1 -16.32 3.60 -17.97
N ASP A 2 -17.27 4.10 -17.17
CA ASP A 2 -17.34 5.52 -16.82
C ASP A 2 -16.13 5.95 -15.95
N ILE A 3 -15.70 7.22 -16.05
CA ILE A 3 -14.53 7.73 -15.31
C ILE A 3 -14.76 7.74 -13.80
N ILE A 4 -16.00 7.94 -13.35
CA ILE A 4 -16.37 7.86 -11.93
C ILE A 4 -16.25 6.42 -11.45
N SER A 5 -16.67 5.43 -12.24
CA SER A 5 -16.47 4.02 -11.92
C SER A 5 -14.99 3.65 -11.83
N GLN A 6 -14.16 4.15 -12.77
CA GLN A 6 -12.70 3.93 -12.73
C GLN A 6 -12.06 4.54 -11.47
N LEU A 7 -12.50 5.74 -11.05
CA LEU A 7 -12.04 6.36 -9.80
C LEU A 7 -12.42 5.53 -8.57
N GLN A 8 -13.65 5.02 -8.52
CA GLN A 8 -14.10 4.15 -7.42
C GLN A 8 -13.27 2.87 -7.34
N GLU A 9 -13.04 2.21 -8.48
CA GLU A 9 -12.18 1.03 -8.56
C GLU A 9 -10.75 1.36 -8.12
N GLN A 10 -10.18 2.48 -8.58
CA GLN A 10 -8.83 2.87 -8.23
C GLN A 10 -8.67 3.15 -6.73
N VAL A 11 -9.66 3.78 -6.09
CA VAL A 11 -9.67 3.98 -4.64
C VAL A 11 -9.75 2.64 -3.90
N ASN A 12 -10.57 1.70 -4.37
CA ASN A 12 -10.63 0.35 -3.79
C ASN A 12 -9.30 -0.40 -3.92
N THR A 13 -8.60 -0.24 -5.05
CA THR A 13 -7.26 -0.80 -5.25
C THR A 13 -6.25 -0.20 -4.30
N ILE A 14 -6.22 1.12 -4.13
CA ILE A 14 -5.34 1.80 -3.18
C ILE A 14 -5.60 1.32 -1.76
N ALA A 15 -6.87 1.24 -1.35
CA ALA A 15 -7.25 0.75 -0.02
C ALA A 15 -6.77 -0.69 0.19
N SER A 16 -7.03 -1.57 -0.77
CA SER A 16 -6.60 -2.97 -0.73
C SER A 16 -5.09 -3.10 -0.62
N LEU A 17 -4.34 -2.35 -1.43
CA LEU A 17 -2.87 -2.34 -1.38
C LEU A 17 -2.38 -1.87 -0.02
N ALA A 18 -2.94 -0.79 0.53
CA ALA A 18 -2.55 -0.27 1.84
C ALA A 18 -2.79 -1.30 2.95
N PHE A 19 -4.00 -1.87 3.04
CA PHE A 19 -4.32 -2.87 4.08
C PHE A 19 -3.43 -4.11 4.00
N ASN A 20 -3.19 -4.62 2.80
CA ASN A 20 -2.31 -5.78 2.63
C ASN A 20 -0.85 -5.45 2.97
N THR A 21 -0.37 -4.25 2.59
CA THR A 21 1.01 -3.82 2.89
C THR A 21 1.22 -3.67 4.39
N PHE A 22 0.33 -2.97 5.10
CA PHE A 22 0.48 -2.80 6.54
C PHE A 22 0.20 -4.09 7.31
N GLY A 23 -0.73 -4.92 6.85
CA GLY A 23 -1.02 -6.21 7.45
C GLY A 23 0.16 -7.19 7.35
N THR A 24 0.79 -7.28 6.18
CA THR A 24 2.00 -8.11 5.98
C THR A 24 3.17 -7.60 6.81
N LEU A 25 3.43 -6.28 6.80
CA LEU A 25 4.45 -5.67 7.65
C LEU A 25 4.27 -5.97 9.14
N GLN A 26 3.04 -5.91 9.66
CA GLN A 26 2.76 -6.23 11.07
C GLN A 26 2.87 -7.72 11.37
N ARG A 27 2.36 -8.57 10.47
CA ARG A 27 2.37 -10.02 10.65
C ARG A 27 3.80 -10.56 10.68
N ASP A 28 4.63 -10.04 9.79
CA ASP A 28 5.95 -10.60 9.54
C ASP A 28 7.08 -9.83 10.24
N ALA A 29 6.77 -8.74 10.97
CA ALA A 29 7.75 -7.95 11.69
C ALA A 29 8.57 -8.82 12.66
N PRO A 30 9.92 -8.79 12.56
CA PRO A 30 10.76 -9.47 13.52
C PRO A 30 10.62 -8.83 14.91
N PRO A 31 10.81 -9.61 16.00
CA PRO A 31 10.84 -9.05 17.34
C PRO A 31 11.91 -7.96 17.44
N VAL A 32 11.52 -6.76 17.89
CA VAL A 32 12.49 -5.70 18.15
C VAL A 32 13.24 -6.00 19.45
N GLN A 33 14.55 -6.20 19.38
CA GLN A 33 15.38 -6.34 20.58
C GLN A 33 15.69 -4.95 21.14
N LEU A 34 15.12 -4.62 22.30
CA LEU A 34 15.34 -3.34 22.98
C LEU A 34 16.68 -3.29 23.73
N SER A 35 17.33 -4.43 23.94
CA SER A 35 18.64 -4.53 24.57
C SER A 35 19.45 -5.68 23.95
N PRO A 36 20.80 -5.57 23.90
CA PRO A 36 21.66 -6.63 23.35
C PRO A 36 21.67 -7.92 24.19
N ASN A 37 21.09 -7.90 25.37
CA ASN A 37 21.14 -8.98 26.37
C ASN A 37 19.74 -9.57 26.62
N TYR A 38 18.84 -9.44 25.65
CA TYR A 38 17.50 -9.98 25.74
C TYR A 38 17.55 -11.51 25.57
N PRO A 39 16.99 -12.31 26.49
CA PRO A 39 16.96 -13.76 26.33
C PRO A 39 16.20 -14.12 25.05
N GLU A 40 16.83 -14.88 24.15
CA GLU A 40 16.15 -15.33 22.95
C GLU A 40 15.04 -16.33 23.33
N PRO A 41 13.79 -16.10 22.89
CA PRO A 41 12.76 -17.12 23.02
C PRO A 41 13.18 -18.37 22.21
N PRO A 42 12.75 -19.57 22.63
CA PRO A 42 13.08 -20.81 21.91
C PRO A 42 12.67 -20.67 20.45
N ALA A 43 13.61 -20.97 19.54
CA ALA A 43 13.43 -20.80 18.11
C ALA A 43 12.22 -21.61 17.62
N ASN A 44 11.14 -20.92 17.27
CA ASN A 44 10.10 -21.52 16.44
C ASN A 44 10.69 -21.70 15.04
N ALA A 45 10.80 -22.95 14.60
CA ALA A 45 11.45 -23.38 13.36
C ALA A 45 10.76 -22.89 12.06
N THR A 46 9.87 -21.91 12.12
CA THR A 46 9.00 -21.51 11.00
C THR A 46 9.28 -20.12 10.42
N GLY A 47 10.21 -19.33 10.97
CA GLY A 47 10.29 -17.89 10.66
C GLY A 47 11.59 -17.33 10.08
N VAL A 48 12.66 -18.12 9.93
CA VAL A 48 14.02 -17.58 9.68
C VAL A 48 14.38 -17.51 8.18
N GLU A 49 13.66 -18.22 7.31
CA GLU A 49 14.04 -18.37 5.90
C GLU A 49 13.62 -17.18 5.01
N ASP A 50 12.73 -16.30 5.50
CA ASP A 50 12.08 -15.27 4.66
C ASP A 50 12.49 -13.82 5.00
N ALA A 51 13.46 -13.63 5.90
CA ALA A 51 13.88 -12.29 6.34
C ALA A 51 14.42 -11.41 5.18
N THR A 52 15.02 -12.03 4.15
CA THR A 52 15.51 -11.34 2.95
C THR A 52 14.34 -10.86 2.07
N ASN A 53 13.29 -11.67 1.96
CA ASN A 53 12.07 -11.38 1.21
C ASN A 53 11.25 -10.30 1.93
N LEU A 54 11.36 -10.25 3.26
CA LEU A 54 10.66 -9.29 4.10
C LEU A 54 11.06 -7.83 3.89
N ALA A 55 12.30 -7.59 3.47
CA ALA A 55 12.75 -6.24 3.13
C ALA A 55 12.43 -5.85 1.68
N GLU A 56 12.17 -6.83 0.81
CA GLU A 56 11.88 -6.61 -0.62
C GLU A 56 10.38 -6.45 -0.88
N GLN A 57 9.55 -7.27 -0.23
CA GLN A 57 8.09 -7.23 -0.38
C GLN A 57 7.49 -5.85 -0.07
N PRO A 58 7.85 -5.14 1.02
CA PRO A 58 7.33 -3.79 1.29
C PRO A 58 7.79 -2.76 0.26
N LYS A 59 8.97 -2.95 -0.36
CA LYS A 59 9.45 -2.06 -1.43
C LYS A 59 8.64 -2.24 -2.71
N LEU A 60 8.31 -3.49 -3.07
CA LEU A 60 7.44 -3.78 -4.21
C LEU A 60 6.04 -3.22 -3.99
N LEU A 61 5.45 -3.48 -2.81
CA LEU A 61 4.11 -3.02 -2.47
C LEU A 61 4.02 -1.49 -2.38
N SER A 62 5.04 -0.82 -1.84
CA SER A 62 5.10 0.64 -1.83
C SER A 62 5.24 1.23 -3.23
N ALA A 63 6.00 0.59 -4.12
CA ALA A 63 6.06 0.99 -5.53
C ALA A 63 4.70 0.84 -6.24
N GLU A 64 3.97 -0.25 -5.96
CA GLU A 64 2.61 -0.46 -6.47
C GLU A 64 1.63 0.59 -5.94
N LEU A 65 1.72 0.93 -4.65
CA LEU A 65 0.90 2.00 -4.05
C LEU A 65 1.16 3.35 -4.73
N VAL A 66 2.42 3.70 -4.96
CA VAL A 66 2.78 4.95 -5.66
C VAL A 66 2.25 4.95 -7.09
N LYS A 67 2.35 3.82 -7.80
CA LYS A 67 1.79 3.68 -9.15
C LYS A 67 0.27 3.85 -9.14
N ALA A 68 -0.41 3.24 -8.18
CA ALA A 68 -1.85 3.36 -8.02
C ALA A 68 -2.27 4.80 -7.70
N ALA A 69 -1.52 5.51 -6.85
CA ALA A 69 -1.76 6.93 -6.56
C ALA A 69 -1.59 7.81 -7.81
N LYS A 70 -0.58 7.56 -8.65
CA LYS A 70 -0.39 8.28 -9.92
C LYS A 70 -1.53 8.03 -10.91
N GLN A 71 -2.05 6.80 -10.97
CA GLN A 71 -3.21 6.48 -11.80
C GLN A 71 -4.47 7.19 -11.32
N PHE A 72 -4.68 7.28 -10.00
CA PHE A 72 -5.76 8.06 -9.43
C PHE A 72 -5.65 9.55 -9.82
N ASP A 73 -4.47 10.15 -9.70
CA ASP A 73 -4.23 11.53 -10.11
C ASP A 73 -4.54 11.77 -11.60
N ALA A 74 -4.10 10.85 -12.47
CA ALA A 74 -4.41 10.91 -13.90
C ALA A 74 -5.92 10.80 -14.18
N LEU A 75 -6.65 9.95 -13.44
CA LEU A 75 -8.10 9.83 -13.55
C LEU A 75 -8.82 11.09 -13.06
N VAL A 76 -8.33 11.73 -11.99
CA VAL A 76 -8.85 13.01 -11.51
C VAL A 76 -8.60 14.12 -12.53
N ALA A 77 -7.43 14.17 -13.14
CA ALA A 77 -7.10 15.15 -14.18
C ALA A 77 -7.93 14.95 -15.47
N ALA A 78 -8.36 13.73 -15.75
CA ALA A 78 -9.22 13.39 -16.88
C ALA A 78 -10.71 13.61 -16.61
N LEU A 79 -11.09 14.00 -15.39
CA LEU A 79 -12.47 14.36 -15.09
C LEU A 79 -12.91 15.50 -16.02
N PRO A 80 -14.06 15.37 -16.70
CA PRO A 80 -14.62 16.51 -17.39
C PRO A 80 -14.88 17.60 -16.35
N LEU A 81 -14.09 18.67 -16.40
CA LEU A 81 -14.34 19.87 -15.60
C LEU A 81 -15.80 20.21 -15.77
N SER A 82 -16.58 20.23 -14.68
CA SER A 82 -17.98 20.66 -14.73
C SER A 82 -18.03 22.06 -15.36
N GLU A 83 -18.30 22.14 -16.66
CA GLU A 83 -18.53 23.39 -17.40
C GLU A 83 -19.69 24.19 -16.81
N GLU A 84 -20.46 23.60 -15.89
CA GLU A 84 -21.55 24.24 -15.18
C GLU A 84 -21.10 25.36 -14.22
N VAL A 85 -19.84 25.37 -13.75
CA VAL A 85 -19.34 26.46 -12.88
C VAL A 85 -18.81 27.65 -13.69
N LYS A 86 -18.48 27.46 -14.98
CA LYS A 86 -17.91 28.52 -15.84
C LYS A 86 -18.96 29.32 -16.62
N LYS A 87 -20.22 28.86 -16.69
CA LYS A 87 -21.32 29.56 -17.39
C LYS A 87 -22.16 30.51 -16.53
N LEU A 88 -21.78 30.74 -15.28
CA LEU A 88 -22.54 31.56 -14.32
C LEU A 88 -21.80 32.79 -13.76
N ASN A 89 -20.69 33.20 -14.39
CA ASN A 89 -20.06 34.51 -14.16
C ASN A 89 -19.86 35.27 -15.47
#